data_AF-A0A645D5D8-F1
#
_entry.id   AF-A0A645D5D8-F1
#
_cell.length_a   1.000
_cell.length_b   1.000
_cell.length_c   1.000
_cell.angle_alpha   90.00
_cell.angle_beta   90.00
_cell.angle_gamma   90.00
#
_symmetry.space_group_name_H-M   'P 1'
#
loop_
_entity.id
_entity.type
_entity.pdbx_description
1 polymer ?
#
loop_
_entity_poly.entity_id
_entity_poly.type
_entity_poly.pdbx_seq_one_letter_code
_entity_poly.pdbx_strand_id
1 'polypeptide(L)'
;MNPFISVGIGAAVSILMAVTGWAGDAVIVFVVIGASFGPICGALMVDYLLAGKTWTGPRAGFNPAGWIAWALGFIVGILPNLKIWFKLGIPDVPAAPVLAFIVGAVVYFLCAKAGMLSPVLPMPQLADAKAPAAK
;
A
#
# COMPACT_ATOMS: atom_id res chain seq x y z
N MET A 1 -18.07 3.77 13.51
CA MET A 1 -17.18 3.36 14.63
C MET A 1 -17.01 4.57 15.54
N ASN A 2 -17.22 4.45 16.86
CA ASN A 2 -17.05 5.60 17.77
C ASN A 2 -15.56 5.97 17.85
N PRO A 3 -15.17 7.22 17.54
CA PRO A 3 -13.77 7.64 17.56
C PRO A 3 -13.06 7.37 18.89
N PHE A 4 -13.74 7.52 20.02
CA PHE A 4 -13.15 7.24 21.34
C PHE A 4 -12.79 5.76 21.52
N ILE A 5 -13.58 4.87 20.93
CA ILE A 5 -13.31 3.43 20.99
C ILE A 5 -12.15 3.09 20.07
N SER A 6 -12.15 3.56 18.81
CA SER A 6 -11.07 3.23 17.87
C SER A 6 -9.73 3.84 18.29
N VAL A 7 -9.72 5.12 18.69
CA VAL A 7 -8.50 5.82 19.11
C VAL A 7 -8.07 5.35 20.49
N GLY A 8 -9.00 5.14 21.42
CA GLY A 8 -8.71 4.68 22.78
C GLY A 8 -8.06 3.30 22.82
N ILE A 9 -8.53 2.35 22.00
CA ILE A 9 -7.89 1.03 21.87
C ILE A 9 -6.47 1.17 21.32
N GLY A 10 -6.27 1.96 20.26
CA GLY A 10 -4.95 2.20 19.70
C GLY A 10 -3.97 2.81 20.72
N ALA A 11 -4.45 3.78 21.51
CA ALA A 11 -3.66 4.41 22.57
C ALA A 11 -3.30 3.42 23.69
N ALA A 12 -4.27 2.63 24.17
CA ALA A 12 -4.05 1.65 25.23
C ALA A 12 -3.03 0.57 24.81
N VAL A 13 -3.15 0.05 23.59
CA VAL A 13 -2.19 -0.94 23.05
C VAL A 13 -0.80 -0.33 22.90
N SER A 14 -0.70 0.93 22.44
CA SER A 14 0.57 1.63 22.29
C SER A 14 1.27 1.83 23.63
N ILE A 15 0.53 2.23 24.68
CA ILE A 15 1.05 2.35 26.06
C ILE A 15 1.53 0.99 26.55
N LEU A 16 0.76 -0.07 26.32
CA LEU A 16 1.12 -1.42 26.77
C LEU A 16 2.42 -1.89 26.09
N MET A 17 2.57 -1.67 24.79
CA MET A 17 3.80 -1.98 24.05
C MET A 17 5.00 -1.15 24.49
N ALA A 18 4.79 0.12 24.87
CA ALA A 18 5.85 1.00 25.37
C ALA A 18 6.35 0.54 26.75
N VAL A 19 5.44 0.19 27.66
CA VAL A 19 5.77 -0.24 29.02
C VAL A 19 6.40 -1.63 29.06
N THR A 20 6.03 -2.53 28.14
CA THR A 20 6.64 -3.88 28.03
C THR A 20 7.99 -3.89 27.32
N GLY A 21 8.45 -2.75 26.78
CA GLY A 21 9.69 -2.66 26.01
C GLY A 21 9.61 -3.26 24.61
N TRP A 22 8.46 -3.80 24.18
CA TRP A 22 8.23 -4.28 22.81
C TRP A 22 8.32 -3.16 21.78
N ALA A 23 8.07 -1.91 22.19
CA ALA A 23 8.30 -0.73 21.37
C ALA A 23 9.80 -0.42 21.15
N GLY A 24 10.72 -1.05 21.89
CA GLY A 24 12.17 -0.82 21.80
C GLY A 24 12.76 -1.20 20.44
N ASP A 25 12.14 -2.14 19.73
CA ASP A 25 12.50 -2.52 18.34
C ASP A 25 11.71 -1.71 17.30
N ALA A 26 11.44 -0.43 17.57
CA ALA A 26 10.79 0.49 16.63
C ALA A 26 11.44 0.45 15.23
N VAL A 27 12.76 0.22 15.16
CA VAL A 27 13.50 0.03 13.91
C VAL A 27 12.94 -1.13 13.08
N ILE A 28 12.69 -2.30 13.68
CA ILE A 28 12.12 -3.46 12.98
C ILE A 28 10.71 -3.13 12.47
N VAL A 29 9.90 -2.46 13.29
CA VAL A 29 8.55 -2.03 12.91
C VAL A 29 8.60 -1.07 11.70
N PHE A 30 9.46 -0.07 11.73
CA PHE A 30 9.61 0.88 10.62
C PHE A 30 10.15 0.24 9.35
N VAL A 31 11.01 -0.78 9.46
CA VAL A 31 11.53 -1.52 8.32
C VAL A 31 10.42 -2.32 7.64
N VAL A 32 9.57 -3.02 8.41
CA VAL A 32 8.45 -3.80 7.86
C VAL A 32 7.41 -2.88 7.23
N ILE A 33 7.01 -1.83 7.94
CA ILE A 33 6.04 -0.85 7.43
C ILE A 33 6.61 -0.15 6.18
N GLY A 34 7.89 0.23 6.21
CA GLY A 34 8.60 0.85 5.09
C GLY A 34 8.62 -0.02 3.84
N ALA A 35 8.87 -1.33 3.99
CA ALA A 35 8.82 -2.28 2.88
C ALA A 35 7.42 -2.38 2.23
N SER A 36 6.35 -2.14 2.99
CA SER A 36 4.96 -2.15 2.51
C SER A 36 4.58 -0.90 1.69
N PHE A 37 5.20 0.24 1.96
CA PHE A 37 4.84 1.50 1.28
C PHE A 37 5.25 1.54 -0.20
N GLY A 38 6.40 0.98 -0.56
CA GLY A 38 6.89 0.91 -1.94
C GLY A 38 5.81 0.47 -2.96
N PRO A 39 5.23 -0.74 -2.82
CA PRO A 39 4.24 -1.23 -3.76
C PRO A 39 2.91 -0.46 -3.73
N ILE A 40 2.51 0.06 -2.57
CA ILE A 40 1.32 0.91 -2.45
C ILE A 40 1.50 2.18 -3.30
N CYS A 41 2.66 2.85 -3.17
CA CYS A 41 2.97 4.03 -3.98
C CYS A 41 3.01 3.71 -5.48
N GLY A 42 3.53 2.54 -5.87
CA GLY A 42 3.55 2.09 -7.26
C GLY A 42 2.13 1.89 -7.83
N ALA A 43 1.27 1.19 -7.08
CA ALA A 43 -0.12 0.97 -7.43
C ALA A 43 -0.91 2.30 -7.53
N LEU A 44 -0.71 3.21 -6.57
CA LEU A 44 -1.33 4.54 -6.56
C LEU A 44 -0.91 5.38 -7.77
N MET A 45 0.39 5.36 -8.12
CA MET A 45 0.89 6.05 -9.32
C MET A 45 0.16 5.54 -10.56
N VAL A 46 0.03 4.22 -10.72
CA VAL A 46 -0.61 3.64 -11.90
C VAL A 46 -2.10 3.94 -11.93
N ASP A 47 -2.82 3.87 -10.81
CA ASP A 47 -4.23 4.25 -10.76
C ASP A 47 -4.42 5.71 -11.17
N TYR A 48 -3.57 6.61 -10.67
CA TYR A 48 -3.58 8.03 -11.04
C TYR A 48 -3.34 8.23 -12.55
N LEU A 49 -2.38 7.51 -13.15
CA LEU A 49 -2.08 7.60 -14.57
C LEU A 49 -3.22 7.04 -15.44
N LEU A 50 -3.77 5.87 -15.06
CA LEU A 50 -4.90 5.24 -15.75
C LEU A 50 -6.18 6.08 -15.68
N ALA A 51 -6.34 6.86 -14.61
CA ALA A 51 -7.46 7.79 -14.42
C ALA A 51 -7.31 9.12 -15.17
N GLY A 52 -6.28 9.25 -16.02
CA GLY A 52 -6.01 10.49 -16.75
C GLY A 52 -5.46 11.59 -15.86
N LYS A 53 -4.54 11.24 -14.94
CA LYS A 53 -3.86 12.16 -14.01
C LYS A 53 -4.81 12.87 -13.04
N THR A 54 -5.83 12.16 -12.60
CA THR A 54 -6.75 12.65 -11.57
C THR A 54 -6.99 11.60 -10.51
N TRP A 55 -7.29 12.06 -9.31
CA TRP A 55 -7.65 11.17 -8.23
C TRP A 55 -8.99 10.49 -8.53
N THR A 56 -9.01 9.15 -8.55
CA THR A 56 -10.24 8.36 -8.77
C THR A 56 -11.17 8.44 -7.58
N GLY A 57 -10.63 8.64 -6.38
CA GLY A 57 -11.38 8.45 -5.14
C GLY A 57 -11.34 6.99 -4.66
N PRO A 58 -12.03 6.67 -3.55
CA PRO A 58 -12.01 5.34 -2.99
C PRO A 58 -12.74 4.34 -3.91
N ARG A 59 -12.21 3.12 -4.01
CA ARG A 59 -12.86 2.00 -4.69
C ARG A 59 -13.70 1.19 -3.70
N ALA A 60 -14.77 0.58 -4.19
CA ALA A 60 -15.71 -0.19 -3.39
C ALA A 60 -15.04 -1.43 -2.79
N GLY A 61 -15.18 -1.59 -1.47
CA GLY A 61 -14.82 -2.80 -0.74
C GLY A 61 -13.40 -3.30 -1.03
N PHE A 62 -13.31 -4.55 -1.47
CA PHE A 62 -12.05 -5.22 -1.80
C PHE A 62 -11.67 -4.95 -3.25
N ASN A 63 -10.49 -4.38 -3.51
CA ASN A 63 -9.94 -4.19 -4.86
C ASN A 63 -8.83 -5.22 -5.16
N PRO A 64 -9.10 -6.28 -5.94
CA PRO A 64 -8.13 -7.34 -6.20
C PRO A 64 -6.81 -6.84 -6.80
N ALA A 65 -6.86 -5.90 -7.74
CA ALA A 65 -5.66 -5.32 -8.35
C ALA A 65 -4.73 -4.66 -7.30
N GLY A 66 -5.30 -3.96 -6.32
CA GLY A 66 -4.55 -3.33 -5.23
C GLY A 66 -3.91 -4.35 -4.29
N TRP A 67 -4.66 -5.39 -3.91
CA TRP A 67 -4.17 -6.43 -2.99
C TRP A 67 -3.07 -7.29 -3.59
N ILE A 68 -3.19 -7.68 -4.86
CA ILE A 68 -2.18 -8.48 -5.55
C ILE A 68 -0.90 -7.66 -5.76
N ALA A 69 -1.04 -6.39 -6.20
CA ALA A 69 0.08 -5.47 -6.34
C ALA A 69 0.82 -5.24 -5.02
N TRP A 70 0.07 -5.03 -3.93
CA TRP A 70 0.63 -4.92 -2.60
C TRP A 70 1.37 -6.20 -2.18
N ALA A 71 0.74 -7.37 -2.28
CA ALA A 71 1.32 -8.63 -1.81
C ALA A 71 2.63 -8.97 -2.54
N LEU A 72 2.62 -8.92 -3.88
CA LEU A 72 3.80 -9.26 -4.69
C LEU A 72 4.93 -8.25 -4.50
N GLY A 73 4.61 -6.96 -4.48
CA GLY A 73 5.64 -5.97 -4.26
C GLY A 73 6.15 -5.93 -2.81
N PHE A 74 5.31 -6.26 -1.81
CA PHE A 74 5.75 -6.37 -0.42
C PHE A 74 6.73 -7.54 -0.23
N ILE A 75 6.48 -8.68 -0.88
CA ILE A 75 7.44 -9.79 -0.91
C ILE A 75 8.81 -9.28 -1.38
N VAL A 76 8.86 -8.55 -2.50
CA VAL A 76 10.11 -7.99 -3.03
C VAL A 76 10.71 -6.94 -2.08
N GLY A 77 9.89 -6.10 -1.45
CA GLY A 77 10.35 -5.07 -0.51
C GLY A 77 10.94 -5.63 0.79
N ILE A 78 10.39 -6.74 1.30
CA ILE A 78 10.82 -7.35 2.57
C ILE A 78 11.94 -8.38 2.38
N LEU A 79 12.22 -8.82 1.14
CA LEU A 79 13.24 -9.82 0.81
C LEU A 79 14.60 -9.62 1.48
N PRO A 80 15.20 -8.40 1.51
CA PRO A 80 16.47 -8.17 2.20
C PRO A 80 16.42 -8.47 3.71
N ASN A 81 15.28 -8.18 4.34
CA ASN A 81 15.09 -8.43 5.77
C ASN A 81 14.90 -9.93 6.04
N LEU A 82 14.16 -10.63 5.19
CA LEU A 82 14.02 -12.09 5.27
C LEU A 82 15.37 -12.80 5.09
N LYS A 83 16.21 -12.31 4.16
CA LYS A 83 17.57 -12.81 3.98
C LYS A 83 18.39 -12.70 5.28
N ILE A 84 18.32 -11.56 5.96
CA ILE A 84 19.06 -11.31 7.20
C ILE A 84 18.48 -12.13 8.37
N TRP A 85 17.16 -12.12 8.55
CA TRP A 85 16.49 -12.77 9.67
C TRP A 85 16.53 -14.30 9.60
N PHE A 86 16.43 -14.87 8.40
CA PHE A 86 16.35 -16.32 8.20
C PHE A 86 17.59 -16.91 7.52
N LYS A 87 18.64 -16.11 7.28
CA LYS A 87 19.90 -16.53 6.62
C LYS A 87 19.67 -17.27 5.30
N LEU A 88 18.71 -16.78 4.51
CA LEU A 88 18.32 -17.42 3.24
C LEU A 88 19.34 -17.10 2.13
N GLY A 89 19.63 -18.08 1.27
CA GLY A 89 20.51 -17.94 0.11
C GLY A 89 19.89 -17.17 -1.07
N ILE A 90 19.28 -16.02 -0.79
CA ILE A 90 18.56 -15.20 -1.78
C ILE A 90 19.51 -14.11 -2.32
N PRO A 91 19.46 -13.78 -3.64
CA PRO A 91 20.23 -12.69 -4.21
C PRO A 91 19.98 -11.35 -3.52
N ASP A 92 20.99 -10.47 -3.53
CA ASP A 92 20.80 -9.11 -3.03
C ASP A 92 19.83 -8.34 -3.92
N VAL A 93 18.89 -7.66 -3.26
CA VAL A 93 17.87 -6.83 -3.92
C VAL A 93 18.28 -5.37 -3.69
N PRO A 94 19.05 -4.76 -4.61
CA PRO A 94 19.48 -3.38 -4.46
C PRO A 94 18.25 -2.46 -4.53
N ALA A 95 18.22 -1.44 -3.66
CA ALA A 95 17.11 -0.49 -3.59
C ALA A 95 15.74 -1.17 -3.52
N ALA A 96 15.57 -2.13 -2.60
CA ALA A 96 14.33 -2.89 -2.43
C ALA A 96 13.03 -2.05 -2.44
N PRO A 97 12.96 -0.84 -1.84
CA PRO A 97 11.77 0.01 -1.95
C PRO A 97 11.43 0.41 -3.39
N VAL A 98 12.43 0.67 -4.23
CA VAL A 98 12.25 1.04 -5.65
C VAL A 98 11.78 -0.17 -6.46
N LEU A 99 12.36 -1.35 -6.22
CA LEU A 99 11.90 -2.57 -6.89
C LEU A 99 10.49 -2.95 -6.45
N ALA A 100 10.17 -2.83 -5.17
CA ALA A 100 8.84 -3.05 -4.65
C ALA A 100 7.81 -2.08 -5.27
N PHE A 101 8.19 -0.81 -5.47
CA PHE A 101 7.41 0.18 -6.20
C PHE A 101 7.17 -0.24 -7.66
N ILE A 102 8.23 -0.64 -8.38
CA ILE A 102 8.11 -1.06 -9.78
C ILE A 102 7.20 -2.28 -9.89
N VAL A 103 7.38 -3.27 -9.01
CA VAL A 103 6.53 -4.48 -8.99
C VAL A 103 5.09 -4.13 -8.69
N GLY A 104 4.84 -3.31 -7.66
CA GLY A 104 3.49 -2.82 -7.35
C GLY A 104 2.84 -2.10 -8.54
N ALA A 105 3.58 -1.23 -9.22
CA ALA A 105 3.11 -0.53 -10.42
C ALA A 105 2.78 -1.49 -11.57
N VAL A 106 3.71 -2.36 -11.95
CA VAL A 106 3.54 -3.29 -13.08
C VAL A 106 2.40 -4.27 -12.81
N VAL A 107 2.36 -4.87 -11.63
CA VAL A 107 1.30 -5.81 -11.25
C VAL A 107 -0.06 -5.12 -11.24
N TYR A 108 -0.15 -3.92 -10.64
CA TYR A 108 -1.39 -3.16 -10.63
C TYR A 108 -1.86 -2.84 -12.05
N PHE A 109 -0.95 -2.41 -12.93
CA PHE A 109 -1.26 -2.13 -14.33
C PHE A 109 -1.84 -3.35 -15.05
N LEU A 110 -1.20 -4.51 -14.90
CA LEU A 110 -1.63 -5.76 -15.51
C LEU A 110 -3.00 -6.19 -14.99
N CYS A 111 -3.20 -6.19 -13.67
CA CYS A 111 -4.49 -6.51 -13.05
C CYS A 111 -5.59 -5.52 -13.48
N ALA A 112 -5.26 -4.24 -13.57
CA ALA A 112 -6.19 -3.22 -14.03
C ALA A 112 -6.61 -3.44 -15.50
N LYS A 113 -5.66 -3.78 -16.37
CA LYS A 113 -5.93 -4.12 -17.77
C LYS A 113 -6.70 -5.43 -17.92
N ALA A 114 -6.56 -6.35 -16.97
CA ALA A 114 -7.36 -7.57 -16.87
C ALA A 114 -8.77 -7.34 -16.29
N GLY A 115 -9.17 -6.10 -15.99
CA GLY A 115 -10.50 -5.78 -15.48
C GLY A 115 -10.70 -6.11 -14.00
N MET A 116 -9.63 -6.31 -13.23
CA MET A 116 -9.69 -6.69 -11.80
C MET A 116 -9.84 -5.51 -10.85
N LEU A 117 -10.30 -4.36 -11.35
CA LEU A 117 -10.53 -3.16 -10.54
C LEU A 117 -11.94 -3.15 -9.99
N SER A 118 -12.06 -2.93 -8.68
CA SER A 118 -13.37 -2.67 -8.09
C SER A 118 -13.91 -1.30 -8.49
N PRO A 119 -15.24 -1.13 -8.55
CA PRO A 119 -15.88 0.12 -8.94
C PRO A 119 -15.43 1.30 -8.07
N VAL A 120 -15.31 2.49 -8.67
CA VAL A 120 -15.05 3.72 -7.92
C VAL A 120 -16.33 4.17 -7.22
N LEU A 121 -16.23 4.56 -5.95
CA LEU A 121 -17.37 5.09 -5.20
C LEU A 121 -17.62 6.57 -5.55
N PRO A 122 -18.88 6.99 -5.72
CA PRO A 122 -19.22 8.40 -5.88
C PRO A 122 -18.78 9.20 -4.66
N MET A 123 -18.00 10.27 -4.89
CA MET A 123 -17.59 11.21 -3.86
C MET A 123 -18.24 12.56 -4.17
N PRO A 124 -18.96 13.18 -3.22
CA PRO A 124 -19.63 14.46 -3.44
C PRO A 124 -18.72 15.55 -4.02
N GLN A 125 -17.44 15.57 -3.61
CA GLN A 125 -16.46 16.59 -4.02
C GLN A 125 -15.75 16.28 -5.35
N LEU A 126 -15.92 15.08 -5.91
CA LEU A 126 -15.26 14.65 -7.15
C LEU A 126 -16.18 14.82 -8.36
N ALA A 127 -17.49 14.93 -8.13
CA ALA A 127 -18.48 15.34 -9.14
C ALA A 127 -18.22 16.77 -9.65
N ASP A 128 -17.71 17.66 -8.80
CA ASP A 128 -17.39 19.04 -9.17
C ASP A 128 -16.05 19.16 -9.93
N ALA A 129 -15.20 18.12 -9.89
CA ALA A 129 -13.84 18.15 -10.45
C ALA A 129 -13.73 17.69 -11.91
N LYS A 130 -14.78 17.10 -12.50
CA LYS A 130 -14.84 16.78 -13.94
C LYS A 130 -16.27 16.80 -14.50
N ALA A 131 -16.69 17.96 -14.99
CA ALA A 131 -17.44 17.98 -16.25
C ALA A 131 -16.40 17.91 -17.39
N PRO A 132 -16.23 16.78 -18.09
CA PRO A 132 -15.46 16.80 -19.33
C PRO A 132 -16.17 17.69 -20.35
N ALA A 133 -15.49 18.72 -20.84
CA ALA A 133 -15.96 19.44 -22.03
C ALA A 133 -16.04 18.44 -23.18
N ALA A 134 -17.25 18.26 -23.71
CA ALA A 134 -17.50 17.50 -24.91
C ALA A 134 -16.64 18.06 -26.06
N LYS A 135 -15.91 17.17 -26.74
CA LYS A 135 -15.54 17.32 -28.14
C LYS A 135 -15.98 16.08 -28.88
#